data_AF-X1K9U0-F1
#
_entry.id   AF-X1K9U0-F1
#
_cell.length_a   1.000
_cell.length_b   1.000
_cell.length_c   1.000
_cell.angle_alpha   90.00
_cell.angle_beta   90.00
_cell.angle_gamma   90.00
#
_symmetry.space_group_name_H-M   'P 1'
#
loop_
_entity.id
_entity.type
_entity.pdbx_description
1 polymer ?
#
loop_
_entity_poly.entity_id
_entity_poly.type
_entity_poly.pdbx_seq_one_letter_code
_entity_poly.pdbx_strand_id
1 'polypeptide(L)'
;MASETIFQSNIVQQFILPFVLVFTLVFAILEKTKLFGEDKKQLNAIIALVIGLIFVTAVFPTVVVTNKLILFLTIALVIVFVVLLLWGFVFGEIKEGFKPADWMKWVLGILIGLAV
;
A
#
# COMPACT_ATOMS: atom_id res chain seq x y z
N MET A 1 18.89 -25.64 11.45
CA MET A 1 18.62 -25.19 10.07
C MET A 1 17.24 -24.57 10.09
N ALA A 2 17.12 -23.26 9.83
CA ALA A 2 15.80 -22.62 9.79
C ALA A 2 15.02 -23.23 8.62
N SER A 3 13.82 -23.75 8.88
CA SER A 3 12.92 -24.21 7.82
C SER A 3 12.53 -23.00 6.98
N GLU A 4 12.84 -23.02 5.69
CA GLU A 4 12.36 -21.96 4.79
C GLU A 4 10.83 -21.97 4.79
N THR A 5 10.26 -20.82 5.15
CA THR A 5 8.81 -20.63 5.06
C THR A 5 8.41 -20.50 3.59
N ILE A 6 7.17 -20.83 3.25
CA ILE A 6 6.67 -20.72 1.86
C ILE A 6 6.89 -19.31 1.26
N PHE A 7 6.82 -18.27 2.11
CA PHE A 7 7.02 -16.87 1.74
C PHE A 7 8.49 -16.45 1.62
N GLN A 8 9.42 -17.28 2.09
CA GLN A 8 10.86 -17.08 1.94
C GLN A 8 11.41 -17.70 0.67
N SER A 9 10.62 -18.52 -0.03
CA SER A 9 11.06 -19.12 -1.29
C SER A 9 11.35 -18.05 -2.35
N ASN A 10 12.43 -18.26 -3.12
CA ASN A 10 12.86 -17.35 -4.18
C ASN A 10 11.76 -17.06 -5.20
N ILE A 11 10.95 -18.08 -5.54
CA ILE A 11 9.83 -17.93 -6.48
C ILE A 11 8.77 -16.97 -5.91
N VAL A 12 8.41 -17.11 -4.63
CA VAL A 12 7.40 -16.23 -4.03
C VAL A 12 7.92 -14.79 -3.96
N GLN A 13 9.16 -14.59 -3.50
CA GLN A 13 9.70 -13.25 -3.31
C GLN A 13 10.00 -12.51 -4.61
N GLN A 14 10.57 -13.20 -5.60
CA GLN A 14 11.05 -12.55 -6.83
C GLN A 14 10.00 -12.54 -7.94
N PHE A 15 8.98 -13.39 -7.87
CA PHE A 15 7.96 -13.51 -8.91
C PHE A 15 6.55 -13.22 -8.40
N ILE A 16 6.06 -13.99 -7.43
CA ILE A 16 4.63 -13.95 -7.05
C ILE A 16 4.28 -12.64 -6.34
N LEU A 17 5.08 -12.20 -5.36
CA LEU A 17 4.83 -10.95 -4.64
C LEU A 17 4.83 -9.72 -5.56
N PRO A 18 5.85 -9.47 -6.40
CA PRO A 18 5.83 -8.33 -7.32
C PRO A 18 4.71 -8.44 -8.36
N PHE A 19 4.40 -9.64 -8.84
CA PHE A 19 3.28 -9.86 -9.76
C PHE A 19 1.95 -9.42 -9.13
N VAL A 20 1.62 -9.96 -7.95
CA VAL A 20 0.36 -9.68 -7.26
C VAL A 20 0.25 -8.20 -6.92
N LEU A 21 1.35 -7.57 -6.52
CA LEU A 21 1.39 -6.13 -6.22
C LEU A 21 1.05 -5.30 -7.47
N VAL A 22 1.75 -5.53 -8.59
CA VAL A 22 1.53 -4.75 -9.82
C VAL A 22 0.15 -5.04 -10.41
N PHE A 23 -0.26 -6.32 -10.45
CA PHE A 23 -1.60 -6.72 -10.87
C PHE A 23 -2.68 -5.96 -10.09
N THR A 24 -2.60 -5.97 -8.76
CA THR A 24 -3.62 -5.36 -7.90
C THR A 24 -3.62 -3.84 -8.05
N LEU A 25 -2.46 -3.20 -8.11
CA LEU A 25 -2.35 -1.74 -8.29
C LEU A 25 -2.92 -1.29 -9.63
N VAL A 26 -2.52 -1.95 -10.72
CA VAL A 26 -3.02 -1.62 -12.05
C VAL A 26 -4.52 -1.86 -12.14
N PHE A 27 -5.01 -2.99 -11.62
CA PHE A 27 -6.44 -3.29 -11.56
C PHE A 27 -7.22 -2.22 -10.80
N ALA A 28 -6.75 -1.85 -9.61
CA ALA A 28 -7.39 -0.83 -8.79
C ALA A 28 -7.39 0.55 -9.46
N ILE A 29 -6.30 0.93 -10.15
CA ILE A 29 -6.23 2.17 -10.92
C ILE A 29 -7.25 2.15 -12.06
N LEU A 30 -7.33 1.07 -12.83
CA LEU A 30 -8.29 0.93 -13.94
C LEU A 30 -9.75 0.98 -13.47
N GLU A 31 -10.08 0.30 -12.35
CA GLU A 31 -11.42 0.35 -11.75
C GLU A 31 -11.77 1.76 -11.24
N LYS A 32 -10.83 2.42 -10.56
CA LYS A 32 -11.06 3.76 -9.99
C LYS A 32 -11.18 4.83 -11.07
N THR A 33 -10.40 4.72 -12.13
CA THR A 33 -10.39 5.68 -13.25
C THR A 33 -11.49 5.43 -14.26
N LYS A 34 -12.12 4.25 -14.25
CA LYS A 34 -13.14 3.85 -15.23
C LYS A 34 -12.68 4.05 -16.68
N LEU A 35 -11.40 3.81 -16.95
CA LEU A 35 -10.75 4.14 -18.23
C LEU A 35 -11.48 3.54 -19.45
N PHE A 36 -12.02 2.33 -19.31
CA PHE A 36 -12.72 1.60 -20.38
C PHE A 36 -14.25 1.68 -20.26
N GLY A 37 -14.77 2.57 -19.42
CA GLY A 37 -16.19 2.71 -19.12
C GLY A 37 -16.63 1.99 -17.84
N GLU A 38 -17.90 2.17 -17.50
CA GLU A 38 -18.51 1.56 -16.31
C GLU A 38 -18.71 0.04 -16.52
N ASP A 39 -18.64 -0.72 -15.44
CA ASP A 39 -18.86 -2.19 -15.40
C ASP A 39 -17.91 -3.04 -16.26
N LYS A 40 -16.75 -2.51 -16.69
CA LYS A 40 -15.73 -3.27 -17.44
C LYS A 40 -14.72 -4.02 -16.56
N LYS A 41 -15.17 -4.58 -15.45
CA LYS A 41 -14.32 -5.24 -14.46
C LYS A 41 -13.51 -6.42 -15.01
N GLN A 42 -14.11 -7.25 -15.86
CA GLN A 42 -13.42 -8.38 -16.49
C GLN A 42 -12.28 -7.92 -17.40
N LEU A 43 -12.52 -6.86 -18.19
CA LEU A 43 -11.52 -6.28 -19.08
C LEU A 43 -10.36 -5.68 -18.26
N ASN A 44 -10.68 -4.93 -17.21
CA ASN A 44 -9.69 -4.37 -16.29
C ASN A 44 -8.82 -5.45 -15.66
N ALA A 45 -9.41 -6.57 -15.24
CA ALA A 45 -8.68 -7.70 -14.67
C ALA A 45 -7.74 -8.36 -15.68
N ILE A 46 -8.19 -8.59 -16.92
CA ILE A 46 -7.36 -9.17 -17.98
C ILE A 46 -6.18 -8.25 -18.32
N ILE A 47 -6.43 -6.95 -18.47
CA ILE A 47 -5.38 -5.97 -18.77
C ILE A 47 -4.36 -5.90 -17.63
N ALA A 48 -4.83 -5.81 -16.39
CA ALA A 48 -3.95 -5.82 -15.22
C ALA A 48 -3.13 -7.11 -15.11
N LEU A 49 -3.72 -8.27 -15.45
CA LEU A 49 -3.04 -9.56 -15.46
C LEU A 49 -1.89 -9.57 -16.47
N VAL A 50 -2.17 -9.14 -17.71
CA VAL A 50 -1.15 -9.07 -18.78
C VAL A 50 -0.03 -8.11 -18.39
N ILE A 51 -0.36 -6.92 -17.87
CA ILE A 51 0.64 -5.95 -17.41
C ILE A 51 1.48 -6.52 -16.26
N GLY A 52 0.85 -7.16 -15.28
CA GLY A 52 1.54 -7.80 -14.16
C GLY A 52 2.51 -8.89 -14.62
N LEU A 53 2.09 -9.76 -15.55
CA LEU A 53 2.96 -10.81 -16.09
C LEU A 53 4.14 -10.23 -16.89
N ILE A 54 3.89 -9.26 -17.78
CA ILE A 54 4.96 -8.57 -18.53
C ILE A 54 5.95 -7.94 -17.56
N PHE A 55 5.45 -7.29 -16.50
CA PHE A 55 6.27 -6.65 -15.49
C PHE A 55 7.25 -7.63 -14.84
N VAL A 56 6.78 -8.82 -14.45
CA VAL A 56 7.62 -9.80 -13.76
C VAL A 56 8.60 -10.51 -14.70
N THR A 57 8.29 -10.61 -16.00
CA THR A 57 9.25 -11.15 -16.98
C THR A 57 10.40 -10.20 -17.29
N ALA A 58 10.24 -8.90 -17.02
CA ALA A 58 11.29 -7.91 -17.24
C ALA A 58 12.28 -7.87 -16.05
N VAL A 59 13.58 -8.03 -16.33
CA VAL A 59 14.64 -8.13 -15.31
C VAL A 59 14.86 -6.81 -14.55
N PHE A 60 14.71 -5.66 -15.19
CA PHE A 60 14.96 -4.36 -14.55
C PHE A 60 13.80 -3.89 -13.64
N PRO A 61 12.52 -3.98 -14.06
CA PRO A 61 11.39 -3.59 -13.21
C PRO A 61 11.20 -4.46 -11.96
N THR A 62 11.45 -5.77 -12.07
CA THR A 62 11.41 -6.70 -10.93
C THR A 62 12.40 -6.33 -9.83
N VAL A 63 13.65 -6.04 -10.20
CA VAL A 63 14.69 -5.63 -9.23
C VAL A 63 14.34 -4.31 -8.56
N VAL A 64 13.76 -3.34 -9.29
CA VAL A 64 13.34 -2.05 -8.70
C VAL A 64 12.16 -2.24 -7.74
N VAL A 65 11.17 -3.07 -8.08
CA VAL A 65 10.04 -3.33 -7.18
C VAL A 65 10.49 -4.03 -5.92
N THR A 66 11.22 -5.14 -6.06
CA THR A 66 11.63 -5.97 -4.93
C THR A 66 12.56 -5.22 -3.98
N ASN A 67 13.51 -4.44 -4.51
CA ASN A 67 14.52 -3.80 -3.66
C ASN A 67 14.12 -2.41 -3.15
N LYS A 68 13.23 -1.69 -3.84
CA LYS A 68 12.91 -0.28 -3.49
C LYS A 68 11.44 -0.06 -3.21
N LEU A 69 10.54 -0.52 -4.08
CA LEU A 69 9.11 -0.21 -3.93
C LEU A 69 8.44 -1.00 -2.80
N ILE A 70 8.75 -2.27 -2.61
CA ILE A 70 8.18 -3.05 -1.50
C ILE A 70 8.58 -2.42 -0.16
N LEU A 71 9.87 -2.09 0.00
CA LEU A 71 10.36 -1.45 1.22
C LEU A 71 9.71 -0.08 1.42
N PHE A 72 9.69 0.76 0.39
CA PHE A 72 9.09 2.10 0.47
C PHE A 72 7.59 2.04 0.76
N LEU A 73 6.82 1.19 0.06
CA LEU A 73 5.38 1.04 0.28
C LEU A 73 5.09 0.48 1.67
N THR A 74 5.88 -0.48 2.16
CA THR A 74 5.69 -1.04 3.51
C THR A 74 5.91 0.03 4.58
N ILE A 75 7.02 0.78 4.48
CA ILE A 75 7.32 1.87 5.41
C ILE A 75 6.25 2.96 5.31
N ALA A 76 5.90 3.39 4.09
CA ALA A 76 4.89 4.41 3.86
C ALA A 76 3.51 3.98 4.41
N LEU A 77 3.12 2.72 4.24
CA LEU A 77 1.86 2.20 4.79
C LEU A 77 1.85 2.25 6.31
N VAL A 78 2.95 1.85 6.95
CA VAL A 78 3.09 1.93 8.42
C VAL A 78 3.03 3.38 8.88
N ILE A 79 3.73 4.30 8.21
CA ILE A 79 3.69 5.73 8.52
C ILE A 79 2.26 6.27 8.39
N VAL A 80 1.60 6.02 7.26
CA VAL A 80 0.22 6.46 7.02
C VAL A 80 -0.72 5.89 8.07
N PHE A 81 -0.57 4.61 8.43
CA PHE A 81 -1.38 3.98 9.47
C PHE A 81 -1.18 4.65 10.83
N VAL A 82 0.06 4.90 11.24
CA VAL A 82 0.38 5.59 12.50
C VAL A 82 -0.19 7.01 12.49
N VAL A 83 -0.02 7.75 11.38
CA VAL A 83 -0.57 9.10 11.24
C VAL A 83 -2.08 9.10 11.34
N LEU A 84 -2.77 8.20 10.65
CA LEU A 84 -4.23 8.09 10.72
C LEU A 84 -4.72 7.70 12.11
N LEU A 85 -3.99 6.84 12.83
CA LEU A 85 -4.31 6.47 14.21
C LEU A 85 -4.18 7.67 15.14
N LEU A 86 -3.05 8.39 15.07
CA LEU A 86 -2.82 9.60 15.86
C LEU A 86 -3.83 10.69 15.52
N TRP A 87 -4.14 10.87 14.24
CA TRP A 87 -5.15 11.82 13.77
C TRP A 87 -6.54 11.47 14.28
N GLY A 88 -6.92 10.19 14.20
CA GLY A 88 -8.18 9.68 14.74
C GLY A 88 -8.26 9.83 16.26
N PHE A 89 -7.15 9.68 16.98
CA PHE A 89 -7.09 9.90 18.42
C PHE A 89 -7.24 11.38 18.80
N VAL A 90 -6.57 12.29 18.08
CA VAL A 90 -6.56 13.73 18.39
C VAL A 90 -7.86 14.43 17.97
N PHE A 91 -8.37 14.09 16.79
CA PHE A 91 -9.50 14.78 16.16
C PHE A 91 -10.77 13.94 16.11
N GLY A 92 -10.76 12.69 16.57
CA GLY A 92 -11.93 11.84 16.62
C GLY A 92 -12.95 12.29 17.66
N GLU A 93 -14.24 12.19 17.32
CA GLU A 93 -15.33 12.45 18.25
C GLU A 93 -15.51 11.26 19.20
N ILE A 94 -14.70 11.23 20.26
CA ILE A 94 -14.75 10.16 21.26
C ILE A 94 -16.00 10.36 22.13
N LYS A 95 -16.97 9.44 22.09
CA LYS A 95 -18.20 9.51 22.90
C LYS A 95 -17.94 9.27 24.39
N GLU A 96 -17.03 8.35 24.71
CA GLU A 96 -16.57 8.04 26.07
C GLU A 96 -15.06 7.83 26.07
N GLY A 97 -14.32 8.60 26.88
CA GLY A 97 -12.85 8.56 26.94
C GLY A 97 -12.19 9.94 27.08
N PHE A 98 -10.86 9.98 27.04
CA PHE A 98 -10.09 11.23 27.12
C PHE A 98 -10.31 12.08 25.87
N LYS A 99 -10.89 13.28 26.03
CA LYS A 99 -11.00 14.29 24.97
C LYS A 99 -9.85 15.29 25.13
N PRO A 100 -8.89 15.34 24.20
CA PRO A 100 -7.85 16.36 24.23
C PRO A 100 -8.47 17.76 24.22
N ALA A 101 -7.97 18.66 25.07
CA ALA A 101 -8.37 20.06 25.04
C ALA A 101 -8.00 20.70 23.68
N ASP A 102 -8.71 21.74 23.26
CA ASP A 102 -8.56 22.27 21.89
C ASP A 102 -7.16 22.82 21.60
N TRP A 103 -6.48 23.41 22.59
CA TRP A 103 -5.08 23.84 22.45
C TRP A 103 -4.11 22.64 22.28
N MET A 104 -4.44 21.51 22.89
CA MET A 104 -3.67 20.27 22.81
C MET A 104 -3.80 19.63 21.43
N LYS A 105 -4.97 19.73 20.79
CA LYS A 105 -5.17 19.27 19.40
C LYS A 105 -4.28 20.01 18.42
N TRP A 106 -4.15 21.33 18.59
CA TRP A 106 -3.26 22.15 17.76
C TRP A 106 -1.78 21.78 17.93
N VAL A 107 -1.32 21.64 19.18
CA VAL A 107 0.09 21.27 19.46
C VAL A 107 0.41 19.87 18.93
N LEU A 108 -0.48 18.89 19.18
CA LEU A 108 -0.29 17.51 18.69
C LEU A 108 -0.35 17.43 17.16
N GLY A 109 -1.26 18.18 16.52
CA GLY A 109 -1.33 18.25 15.05
C GLY A 109 -0.06 18.80 14.42
N ILE A 110 0.53 19.85 14.99
CA ILE A 110 1.80 20.42 14.52
C ILE A 110 2.95 19.43 14.71
N LEU A 111 3.02 18.76 15.87
CA LEU A 111 4.04 17.75 16.14
C LEU A 111 3.96 16.56 15.18
N ILE A 112 2.76 16.05 14.89
CA ILE A 112 2.56 14.97 13.91
C ILE A 112 3.01 15.43 12.52
N GLY A 113 2.67 16.66 12.11
CA GLY A 113 3.09 17.21 10.83
C GLY A 113 4.60 17.47 10.70
N LEU A 114 5.31 17.66 11.81
CA LEU A 114 6.77 17.80 11.83
C LEU A 114 7.52 16.46 11.92
N ALA A 115 6.87 15.43 12.47
CA ALA A 115 7.47 14.11 12.67
C ALA A 115 7.43 13.21 11.43
N VAL A 116 6.63 13.57 10.42
CA VAL A 116 6.41 12.83 9.16
C VAL A 116 7.05 13.60 8.00
#